data_AF-A0A1B6HVF2-F1
#
_entry.id   AF-A0A1B6HVF2-F1
#
_cell.length_a   1.000
_cell.length_b   1.000
_cell.length_c   1.000
_cell.angle_alpha   90.00
_cell.angle_beta   90.00
_cell.angle_gamma   90.00
#
_symmetry.space_group_name_H-M   'P 1'
#
loop_
_entity.id
_entity.type
_entity.pdbx_description
1 polymer ?
#
loop_
_entity_poly.entity_id
_entity_poly.type
_entity_poly.pdbx_seq_one_letter_code
_entity_poly.pdbx_strand_id
1 'polypeptide(L)'
;MESQCFVVIGMAGSGKTTFCQRLYSWLSTEIVLENGLNSLITSINLDPAVYNPKMPLTVDIRDTVDYEETMRKYSLGPNGCINTCLNLFLLEFKKPKESRYTIVDTPGQIEAFTWSAPGEALMSMLDNITILYIIDMSLCRNKRVFVYNMLFAASLRLKFKRPLLVLFNKCDLEEIKEVELWIRDYNAFRLTIDPADSEL
;
A
#
# COMPACT_ATOMS: atom_id res chain seq x y z
N MET A 1 -15.10 20.47 1.51
CA MET A 1 -14.23 19.58 2.30
C MET A 1 -13.14 19.12 1.38
N GLU A 2 -11.88 19.15 1.82
CA GLU A 2 -10.74 18.72 1.00
C GLU A 2 -10.82 17.21 0.72
N SER A 3 -10.51 16.83 -0.52
CA SER A 3 -10.37 15.43 -0.91
C SER A 3 -9.08 14.85 -0.36
N GLN A 4 -9.11 13.59 0.08
CA GLN A 4 -7.95 12.89 0.61
C GLN A 4 -7.72 11.59 -0.16
N CYS A 5 -6.51 11.40 -0.69
CA CYS A 5 -6.13 10.16 -1.37
C CYS A 5 -5.22 9.32 -0.46
N PHE A 6 -5.53 8.05 -0.30
CA PHE A 6 -4.78 7.06 0.44
C PHE A 6 -4.18 6.05 -0.53
N VAL A 7 -2.87 6.06 -0.68
CA VAL A 7 -2.15 5.09 -1.52
C VAL A 7 -1.55 4.03 -0.62
N VAL A 8 -2.08 2.82 -0.69
CA VAL A 8 -1.71 1.72 0.21
C VAL A 8 -0.59 0.90 -0.42
N ILE A 9 0.58 0.94 0.19
CA ILE A 9 1.79 0.22 -0.25
C ILE A 9 2.29 -0.67 0.88
N GLY A 10 3.06 -1.69 0.55
CA GLY A 10 3.54 -2.69 1.51
C GLY A 10 3.99 -3.96 0.79
N MET A 11 4.78 -4.79 1.47
CA MET A 11 5.27 -6.04 0.90
C MET A 11 4.11 -7.02 0.60
N ALA A 12 4.36 -8.00 -0.26
CA ALA A 12 3.41 -9.08 -0.49
C ALA A 12 3.06 -9.77 0.83
N GLY A 13 1.77 -10.01 1.08
CA GLY A 13 1.30 -10.64 2.32
C GLY A 13 1.19 -9.72 3.54
N SER A 14 1.60 -8.44 3.48
CA SER A 14 1.46 -7.51 4.62
C SER A 14 0.00 -7.15 4.95
N GLY A 15 -0.93 -7.43 4.02
CA GLY A 15 -2.36 -7.28 4.23
C GLY A 15 -3.00 -6.05 3.58
N LYS A 16 -2.33 -5.41 2.61
CA LYS A 16 -2.82 -4.22 1.85
C LYS A 16 -4.31 -4.29 1.48
N THR A 17 -4.72 -5.28 0.69
CA THR A 17 -6.11 -5.44 0.23
C THR A 17 -7.11 -5.62 1.38
N THR A 18 -6.71 -6.28 2.46
CA THR A 18 -7.58 -6.45 3.65
C THR A 18 -7.68 -5.15 4.44
N PHE A 19 -6.59 -4.38 4.51
CA PHE A 19 -6.61 -3.03 5.09
C PHE A 19 -7.49 -2.08 4.25
N CYS A 20 -7.35 -2.09 2.92
CA CYS A 20 -8.19 -1.29 2.01
C CYS A 20 -9.68 -1.59 2.20
N GLN A 21 -10.05 -2.87 2.31
CA GLN A 21 -11.41 -3.29 2.64
C GLN A 21 -11.88 -2.68 3.97
N ARG A 22 -11.08 -2.80 5.04
CA ARG A 22 -11.48 -2.30 6.35
C ARG A 22 -11.59 -0.78 6.38
N LEU A 23 -10.68 -0.08 5.71
CA LEU A 23 -10.72 1.38 5.56
C LEU A 23 -11.98 1.81 4.79
N TYR A 24 -12.31 1.14 3.69
CA TYR A 24 -13.53 1.40 2.93
C TYR A 24 -14.78 1.23 3.80
N SER A 25 -14.89 0.11 4.52
CA SER A 25 -16.03 -0.15 5.41
C SER A 25 -16.14 0.89 6.53
N TRP A 26 -15.02 1.26 7.13
CA TRP A 26 -14.98 2.27 8.20
C TRP A 26 -15.45 3.65 7.71
N LEU A 27 -14.96 4.10 6.54
CA LEU A 27 -15.41 5.34 5.90
C LEU A 27 -16.87 5.28 5.44
N SER A 28 -17.39 4.08 5.16
CA SER A 28 -18.77 3.88 4.73
C SER A 28 -19.77 3.87 5.88
N THR A 29 -19.33 3.67 7.12
CA THR A 29 -20.23 3.63 8.30
C THR A 29 -21.02 4.93 8.50
N GLU A 30 -20.56 6.05 7.95
CA GLU A 30 -21.21 7.35 8.10
C GLU A 30 -22.34 7.61 7.07
N ILE A 31 -22.57 6.74 6.05
CA ILE A 31 -23.42 7.07 4.88
C ILE A 31 -24.20 5.86 4.33
N VAL A 32 -25.41 6.13 3.81
CA VAL A 32 -26.23 5.15 3.07
C VAL A 32 -25.66 4.88 1.68
N LEU A 33 -25.43 3.60 1.36
CA LEU A 33 -24.88 3.15 0.08
C LEU A 33 -26.01 3.04 -0.97
N GLU A 34 -25.96 3.83 -2.04
CA GLU A 34 -26.72 3.51 -3.25
C GLU A 34 -25.96 2.41 -4.02
N ASN A 35 -26.63 1.29 -4.31
CA ASN A 35 -26.06 0.16 -5.06
C ASN A 35 -24.81 -0.49 -4.42
N GLY A 36 -24.61 -0.32 -3.11
CA GLY A 36 -23.43 -0.84 -2.41
C GLY A 36 -22.15 -0.01 -2.58
N LEU A 37 -22.22 1.13 -3.28
CA LEU A 37 -21.13 2.07 -3.48
C LEU A 37 -21.37 3.36 -2.69
N ASN A 38 -20.34 3.83 -1.98
CA ASN A 38 -20.36 5.14 -1.35
C ASN A 38 -19.89 6.21 -2.36
N SER A 39 -20.76 7.14 -2.73
CA SER A 39 -20.44 8.22 -3.68
C SER A 39 -19.30 9.14 -3.22
N LEU A 40 -18.98 9.14 -1.92
CA LEU A 40 -17.86 9.89 -1.37
C LEU A 40 -16.51 9.15 -1.44
N ILE A 41 -16.49 7.87 -1.84
CA ILE A 41 -15.28 7.05 -1.88
C ILE A 41 -15.04 6.55 -3.30
N THR A 42 -13.91 6.95 -3.87
CA THR A 42 -13.34 6.30 -5.05
C THR A 42 -12.39 5.19 -4.60
N SER A 43 -12.60 3.97 -5.06
CA SER A 43 -11.73 2.82 -4.80
C SER A 43 -11.07 2.35 -6.08
N ILE A 44 -9.74 2.23 -6.06
CA ILE A 44 -8.92 1.89 -7.22
C ILE A 44 -8.11 0.64 -6.90
N ASN A 45 -8.27 -0.41 -7.71
CA ASN A 45 -7.38 -1.58 -7.68
C ASN A 45 -6.34 -1.47 -8.79
N LEU A 46 -5.06 -1.54 -8.42
CA LEU A 46 -3.92 -1.56 -9.34
C LEU A 46 -3.20 -2.91 -9.38
N ASP A 47 -3.63 -3.91 -8.61
CA ASP A 47 -3.05 -5.26 -8.67
C ASP A 47 -3.72 -6.09 -9.77
N PRO A 48 -3.04 -6.39 -10.89
CA PRO A 48 -3.62 -7.19 -11.97
C PRO A 48 -3.72 -8.68 -11.61
N ALA A 49 -2.97 -9.14 -10.60
CA ALA A 49 -2.92 -10.54 -10.20
C ALA A 49 -3.90 -10.88 -9.06
N VAL A 50 -4.72 -9.92 -8.60
CA VAL A 50 -5.72 -10.18 -7.56
C VAL A 50 -6.91 -10.95 -8.14
N TYR A 51 -7.19 -12.13 -7.57
CA TYR A 51 -8.35 -12.94 -7.99
C TYR A 51 -9.67 -12.35 -7.51
N ASN A 52 -9.74 -12.04 -6.20
CA ASN A 52 -10.97 -11.54 -5.59
C ASN A 52 -10.69 -10.22 -4.84
N PRO A 53 -11.08 -9.06 -5.40
CA PRO A 53 -10.98 -7.81 -4.67
C PRO A 53 -11.89 -7.85 -3.46
N LYS A 54 -11.44 -7.27 -2.35
CA LYS A 54 -12.17 -7.33 -1.07
C LYS A 54 -13.00 -6.09 -0.76
N MET A 55 -13.05 -5.13 -1.69
CA MET A 55 -13.87 -3.92 -1.59
C MET A 55 -14.59 -3.66 -2.91
N PRO A 56 -15.74 -2.94 -2.91
CA PRO A 56 -16.31 -2.40 -4.14
C PRO A 56 -15.26 -1.55 -4.85
N LEU A 57 -15.14 -1.67 -6.18
CA LEU A 57 -14.15 -0.94 -6.97
C LEU A 57 -14.82 0.06 -7.91
N THR A 58 -14.35 1.30 -7.89
CA THR A 58 -14.69 2.33 -8.87
C THR A 58 -13.86 2.17 -10.14
N VAL A 59 -12.59 1.81 -9.98
CA VAL A 59 -11.65 1.55 -11.08
C VAL A 59 -10.89 0.27 -10.77
N ASP A 60 -10.87 -0.66 -11.72
CA ASP A 60 -10.11 -1.91 -11.62
C ASP A 60 -9.19 -2.06 -12.83
N ILE A 61 -7.89 -2.25 -12.59
CA ILE A 61 -6.92 -2.53 -13.64
C ILE A 61 -7.32 -3.74 -14.51
N ARG A 62 -8.01 -4.72 -13.92
CA ARG A 62 -8.42 -5.96 -14.59
C ARG A 62 -9.48 -5.73 -15.67
N ASP A 63 -10.18 -4.60 -15.65
CA ASP A 63 -11.14 -4.23 -16.70
C ASP A 63 -10.43 -3.79 -17.99
N THR A 64 -9.17 -3.35 -17.89
CA THR A 64 -8.35 -2.89 -19.02
C THR A 64 -7.37 -3.97 -19.51
N VAL A 65 -6.81 -4.76 -18.60
CA VAL A 65 -5.76 -5.74 -18.93
C VAL A 65 -6.02 -7.10 -18.29
N ASP A 66 -5.91 -8.15 -19.10
CA ASP A 66 -5.88 -9.53 -18.62
C ASP A 66 -4.45 -9.94 -18.29
N TYR A 67 -4.20 -10.30 -17.02
CA TYR A 67 -2.87 -10.67 -16.53
C TYR A 67 -2.32 -11.97 -17.16
N GLU A 68 -3.15 -13.00 -17.31
CA GLU A 68 -2.72 -14.30 -17.84
C GLU A 68 -2.50 -14.25 -19.36
N GLU A 69 -3.35 -13.52 -20.08
CA GLU A 69 -3.19 -13.27 -21.50
C GLU A 69 -1.93 -12.44 -21.76
N THR A 70 -1.71 -11.35 -21.00
CA THR A 70 -0.53 -10.49 -21.14
C THR A 70 0.75 -11.29 -20.90
N MET A 71 0.77 -12.14 -19.86
CA MET A 71 1.91 -12.99 -19.54
C MET A 71 2.26 -13.92 -20.71
N ARG A 72 1.26 -14.59 -21.29
CA ARG A 72 1.44 -15.50 -22.44
C ARG A 72 1.85 -14.76 -23.70
N LYS A 73 1.16 -13.67 -24.05
CA LYS A 73 1.36 -12.90 -25.27
C LYS A 73 2.77 -12.31 -25.38
N TYR A 74 3.29 -11.80 -24.28
CA TYR A 74 4.61 -11.16 -24.23
C TYR A 74 5.71 -12.09 -23.69
N SER A 75 5.39 -13.35 -23.38
CA SER A 75 6.33 -14.33 -22.80
C SER A 75 7.07 -13.79 -21.56
N LEU A 76 6.32 -13.17 -20.66
CA LEU A 76 6.86 -12.51 -19.47
C LEU A 76 6.83 -13.41 -18.24
N GLY A 77 7.75 -13.21 -17.31
CA GLY A 77 7.62 -13.72 -15.95
C GLY A 77 6.63 -12.88 -15.12
N PRO A 78 6.24 -13.33 -13.91
CA PRO A 78 5.23 -12.65 -13.07
C PRO A 78 5.50 -11.16 -12.84
N ASN A 79 6.72 -10.81 -12.41
CA ASN A 79 7.07 -9.41 -12.10
C ASN A 79 7.10 -8.53 -13.36
N GLY A 80 7.59 -9.06 -14.48
CA GLY A 80 7.58 -8.36 -15.77
C GLY A 80 6.15 -8.14 -16.26
N CYS A 81 5.26 -9.11 -16.04
CA CYS A 81 3.86 -8.99 -16.39
C CYS A 81 3.14 -7.91 -15.59
N ILE A 82 3.36 -7.83 -14.26
CA ILE A 82 2.77 -6.77 -13.42
C ILE A 82 3.15 -5.38 -13.95
N ASN A 83 4.44 -5.15 -14.25
CA ASN A 83 4.89 -3.87 -14.79
C ASN A 83 4.26 -3.54 -16.15
N THR A 84 4.14 -4.53 -17.04
CA THR A 84 3.51 -4.37 -18.35
C THR A 84 2.03 -4.03 -18.22
N CYS A 85 1.30 -4.74 -17.35
CA CYS A 85 -0.11 -4.45 -17.05
C CYS A 85 -0.29 -3.03 -16.53
N LEU A 86 0.54 -2.57 -15.58
CA LEU A 86 0.50 -1.20 -15.07
C LEU A 86 0.76 -0.15 -16.16
N ASN A 87 1.72 -0.39 -17.05
CA ASN A 87 1.99 0.51 -18.18
C ASN A 87 0.80 0.61 -19.13
N LEU A 88 0.23 -0.54 -19.53
CA LEU A 88 -0.91 -0.58 -20.44
C LEU A 88 -2.14 0.09 -19.83
N PHE A 89 -2.42 -0.18 -18.55
CA PHE A 89 -3.49 0.48 -17.82
C PHE A 89 -3.34 1.99 -17.78
N LEU A 90 -2.13 2.49 -17.52
CA LEU A 90 -1.88 3.92 -17.41
C LEU A 90 -2.10 4.68 -18.73
N LEU A 91 -1.95 4.03 -19.89
CA LEU A 91 -2.25 4.64 -21.20
C LEU A 91 -3.72 5.01 -21.35
N GLU A 92 -4.61 4.27 -20.69
CA GLU A 92 -6.06 4.47 -20.74
C GLU A 92 -6.63 5.07 -19.45
N PHE A 93 -5.82 5.16 -18.39
CA PHE A 93 -6.24 5.64 -17.09
C PHE A 93 -6.73 7.09 -17.17
N LYS A 94 -8.01 7.27 -16.83
CA LYS A 94 -8.62 8.58 -16.64
C LYS A 94 -8.93 8.74 -15.17
N LYS A 95 -8.44 9.83 -14.58
CA LYS A 95 -8.74 10.16 -13.19
C LYS A 95 -10.27 10.16 -13.00
N PRO A 96 -10.80 9.35 -12.07
CA PRO A 96 -12.23 9.34 -11.77
C PRO A 96 -12.69 10.70 -11.23
N LYS A 97 -14.02 10.93 -11.22
CA LYS A 97 -14.61 12.16 -10.65
C LYS A 97 -14.14 12.34 -9.21
N GLU A 98 -13.96 13.60 -8.81
CA GLU A 98 -13.51 13.91 -7.47
C GLU A 98 -14.45 13.34 -6.40
N SER A 99 -13.90 12.50 -5.54
CA SER A 99 -14.53 11.98 -4.34
C SER A 99 -13.85 12.56 -3.12
N ARG A 100 -14.55 12.58 -1.98
CA ARG A 100 -13.97 13.02 -0.70
C ARG A 100 -12.79 12.15 -0.29
N TYR A 101 -12.89 10.85 -0.52
CA TYR A 101 -11.85 9.87 -0.23
C TYR A 101 -11.50 9.09 -1.48
N THR A 102 -10.21 8.84 -1.69
CA THR A 102 -9.71 7.89 -2.69
C THR A 102 -8.86 6.83 -2.00
N ILE A 103 -9.12 5.55 -2.24
CA ILE A 103 -8.33 4.43 -1.72
C ILE A 103 -7.72 3.71 -2.90
N VAL A 104 -6.39 3.61 -2.93
CA VAL A 104 -5.64 2.92 -3.99
C VAL A 104 -4.97 1.68 -3.40
N ASP A 105 -5.40 0.51 -3.84
CA ASP A 105 -4.73 -0.77 -3.54
C ASP A 105 -3.66 -1.04 -4.60
N THR A 106 -2.42 -1.21 -4.18
CA THR A 106 -1.27 -1.39 -5.08
C THR A 106 -0.83 -2.86 -5.16
N PRO A 107 -0.10 -3.26 -6.22
CA PRO A 107 0.36 -4.64 -6.37
C PRO A 107 1.08 -5.24 -5.18
N GLY A 108 0.99 -6.57 -5.04
CA GLY A 108 1.79 -7.37 -4.11
C GLY A 108 3.28 -7.02 -4.09
N GLN A 109 3.87 -6.87 -5.29
CA GLN A 109 5.28 -6.53 -5.50
C GLN A 109 5.49 -5.02 -5.38
N ILE A 110 6.04 -4.59 -4.26
CA ILE A 110 6.15 -3.16 -3.93
C ILE A 110 7.04 -2.40 -4.92
N GLU A 111 8.06 -3.04 -5.47
CA GLU A 111 9.00 -2.45 -6.43
C GLU A 111 8.33 -2.14 -7.77
N ALA A 112 7.35 -2.96 -8.17
CA ALA A 112 6.59 -2.76 -9.41
C ALA A 112 5.76 -1.46 -9.38
N PHE A 113 5.41 -0.96 -8.19
CA PHE A 113 4.77 0.34 -8.02
C PHE A 113 5.78 1.44 -7.66
N THR A 114 6.66 1.17 -6.70
CA THR A 114 7.48 2.22 -6.08
C THR A 114 8.67 2.65 -6.93
N TRP A 115 9.18 1.82 -7.83
CA TRP A 115 10.37 2.09 -8.66
C TRP A 115 10.07 2.04 -10.17
N SER A 116 8.80 2.09 -10.55
CA SER A 116 8.38 2.07 -11.94
C SER A 116 7.87 3.44 -12.39
N ALA A 117 8.10 3.75 -13.67
CA ALA A 117 7.53 4.93 -14.32
C ALA A 117 5.99 5.02 -14.16
N PRO A 118 5.21 3.92 -14.30
CA PRO A 118 3.77 4.02 -14.13
C PRO A 118 3.33 4.37 -12.70
N GLY A 119 4.05 3.91 -11.67
CA GLY A 119 3.77 4.33 -10.29
C GLY A 119 4.04 5.82 -10.05
N GLU A 120 5.13 6.35 -10.60
CA GLU A 120 5.46 7.78 -10.52
C GLU A 120 4.43 8.66 -11.24
N ALA A 121 3.99 8.22 -12.42
CA ALA A 121 2.94 8.90 -13.17
C ALA A 121 1.58 8.86 -12.44
N LEU A 122 1.20 7.73 -11.84
CA LEU A 122 -0.04 7.65 -11.07
C LEU A 122 0.00 8.59 -9.85
N MET A 123 1.15 8.71 -9.18
CA MET A 123 1.36 9.60 -8.04
C MET A 123 1.38 11.10 -8.42
N SER A 124 1.54 11.44 -9.71
CA SER A 124 1.45 12.82 -10.20
C SER A 124 0.04 13.19 -10.70
N MET A 125 -0.77 12.20 -11.10
CA MET A 125 -2.17 12.40 -11.52
C MET A 125 -3.15 12.51 -10.35
N LEU A 126 -2.76 12.03 -9.16
CA LEU A 126 -3.58 12.07 -7.95
C LEU A 126 -3.20 13.26 -7.05
N ASP A 127 -4.19 13.82 -6.37
CA ASP A 127 -4.02 14.96 -5.46
C ASP A 127 -4.13 14.55 -4.00
N ASN A 128 -3.59 15.38 -3.10
CA ASN A 128 -3.67 15.22 -1.64
C ASN A 128 -3.34 13.79 -1.17
N ILE A 129 -2.25 13.24 -1.70
CA ILE A 129 -1.83 11.87 -1.42
C ILE A 129 -1.19 11.74 -0.04
N THR A 130 -1.71 10.82 0.76
CA THR A 130 -1.05 10.23 1.92
C THR A 130 -0.71 8.78 1.60
N ILE A 131 0.56 8.42 1.75
CA ILE A 131 1.05 7.07 1.56
C ILE A 131 0.85 6.29 2.86
N LEU A 132 0.16 5.16 2.78
CA LEU A 132 -0.04 4.23 3.88
C LEU A 132 0.88 3.03 3.67
N TYR A 133 1.99 2.98 4.41
CA TYR A 133 2.97 1.90 4.34
C TYR A 133 2.62 0.80 5.34
N ILE A 134 2.06 -0.30 4.83
CA ILE A 134 1.58 -1.45 5.62
C ILE A 134 2.73 -2.43 5.88
N ILE A 135 3.07 -2.59 7.15
CA ILE A 135 4.09 -3.53 7.64
C ILE A 135 3.39 -4.69 8.36
N ASP A 136 3.84 -5.92 8.11
CA ASP A 136 3.41 -7.08 8.88
C ASP A 136 4.11 -7.10 10.24
N MET A 137 3.36 -6.87 11.32
CA MET A 137 3.90 -6.83 12.68
C MET A 137 4.52 -8.16 13.10
N SER A 138 4.00 -9.30 12.61
CA SER A 138 4.50 -10.63 13.00
C SER A 138 5.96 -10.88 12.57
N LEU A 139 6.41 -10.19 11.52
CA LEU A 139 7.78 -10.29 11.02
C LEU A 139 8.73 -9.31 11.73
N CYS A 140 8.21 -8.28 12.39
CA CYS A 140 8.99 -7.24 13.04
C CYS A 140 9.69 -7.67 14.33
N ARG A 141 9.37 -8.84 14.91
CA ARG A 141 10.17 -9.45 15.99
C ARG A 141 11.64 -9.62 15.59
N ASN A 142 11.89 -9.87 14.31
CA ASN A 142 13.25 -9.85 13.78
C ASN A 142 13.70 -8.39 13.62
N LYS A 143 14.59 -7.95 14.51
CA LYS A 143 15.17 -6.60 14.54
C LYS A 143 15.72 -6.14 13.18
N ARG A 144 16.29 -7.06 12.40
CA ARG A 144 16.78 -6.76 11.03
C ARG A 144 15.63 -6.38 10.09
N VAL A 145 14.51 -7.09 10.17
CA VAL A 145 13.30 -6.82 9.38
C VAL A 145 12.68 -5.50 9.82
N PHE A 146 12.65 -5.22 11.12
CA PHE A 146 12.18 -3.92 11.63
C PHE A 146 13.03 -2.76 11.08
N VAL A 147 14.35 -2.81 11.23
CA VAL A 147 15.26 -1.75 10.72
C VAL A 147 15.14 -1.60 9.21
N TYR A 148 15.11 -2.71 8.47
CA TYR A 148 14.90 -2.69 7.02
C TYR A 148 13.62 -1.93 6.65
N ASN A 149 12.50 -2.22 7.32
CA ASN A 149 11.24 -1.53 7.07
C ASN A 149 11.29 -0.04 7.43
N MET A 150 11.98 0.35 8.51
CA MET A 150 12.12 1.77 8.88
C MET A 150 12.98 2.54 7.86
N LEU A 151 14.10 1.95 7.42
CA LEU A 151 14.93 2.51 6.36
C LEU A 151 14.14 2.63 5.05
N PHE A 152 13.39 1.60 4.70
CA PHE A 152 12.57 1.59 3.50
C PHE A 152 11.46 2.66 3.54
N ALA A 153 10.77 2.81 4.67
CA ALA A 153 9.80 3.88 4.88
C ALA A 153 10.43 5.28 4.73
N ALA A 154 11.66 5.48 5.24
CA ALA A 154 12.39 6.72 5.05
C ALA A 154 12.75 6.95 3.56
N SER A 155 13.21 5.92 2.85
CA SER A 155 13.48 5.98 1.41
C SER A 155 12.23 6.36 0.60
N LEU A 156 11.07 5.77 0.92
CA LEU A 156 9.80 6.07 0.27
C LEU A 156 9.38 7.53 0.50
N ARG A 157 9.51 8.03 1.73
CA ARG A 157 9.19 9.42 2.07
C ARG A 157 10.09 10.40 1.30
N LEU A 158 11.39 10.11 1.19
CA LEU A 158 12.33 10.92 0.43
C LEU A 158 12.04 10.90 -1.07
N LYS A 159 11.68 9.73 -1.61
CA LYS A 159 11.35 9.55 -3.02
C LYS A 159 10.09 10.33 -3.41
N PHE A 160 8.97 10.07 -2.71
CA PHE A 160 7.68 10.61 -3.11
C PHE A 160 7.42 12.02 -2.58
N LYS A 161 8.12 12.46 -1.53
CA LYS A 161 7.92 13.76 -0.87
C LYS A 161 6.45 14.02 -0.49
N ARG A 162 5.72 12.95 -0.17
CA ARG A 162 4.34 12.98 0.33
C ARG A 162 4.31 12.59 1.81
N PRO A 163 3.26 12.97 2.57
CA PRO A 163 3.00 12.39 3.88
C PRO A 163 3.01 10.87 3.80
N LEU A 164 3.77 10.22 4.68
CA LEU A 164 3.87 8.76 4.77
C LEU A 164 3.55 8.35 6.21
N LEU A 165 2.56 7.48 6.35
CA LEU A 165 2.19 6.86 7.61
C LEU A 165 2.62 5.41 7.57
N VAL A 166 3.42 5.03 8.56
CA VAL A 166 3.81 3.64 8.77
C VAL A 166 2.74 2.97 9.63
N LEU A 167 2.12 1.93 9.10
CA LEU A 167 1.04 1.20 9.74
C LEU A 167 1.46 -0.24 10.00
N PHE A 168 1.57 -0.60 11.28
CA PHE A 168 1.76 -1.99 11.70
C PHE A 168 0.42 -2.71 11.64
N ASN A 169 0.33 -3.73 10.81
CA ASN A 169 -0.85 -4.56 10.60
C ASN A 169 -0.68 -5.93 11.27
N LYS A 170 -1.79 -6.65 11.46
CA LYS A 170 -1.85 -7.96 12.12
C LYS A 170 -1.44 -7.93 13.61
N CYS A 171 -1.69 -6.81 14.28
CA CYS A 171 -1.41 -6.65 15.72
C CYS A 171 -2.34 -7.51 16.60
N ASP A 172 -3.36 -8.15 16.03
CA ASP A 172 -4.16 -9.19 16.69
C ASP A 172 -3.36 -10.48 16.91
N LEU A 173 -2.31 -10.73 16.12
CA LEU A 173 -1.46 -11.91 16.23
C LEU A 173 -0.31 -11.72 17.24
N GLU A 174 0.16 -10.48 17.42
CA GLU A 174 1.41 -10.17 18.11
C GLU A 174 1.37 -8.83 18.84
N GLU A 175 2.00 -8.76 20.02
CA GLU A 175 2.00 -7.56 20.86
C GLU A 175 2.94 -6.46 20.32
N ILE A 176 2.42 -5.24 20.15
CA ILE A 176 3.16 -4.12 19.53
C ILE A 176 4.12 -3.38 20.47
N LYS A 177 4.03 -3.59 21.80
CA LYS A 177 4.70 -2.76 22.81
C LYS A 177 6.21 -2.65 22.62
N GLU A 178 6.87 -3.75 22.28
CA GLU A 178 8.33 -3.78 22.08
C GLU A 178 8.74 -2.92 20.87
N VAL A 179 8.02 -3.04 19.76
CA VAL A 179 8.29 -2.25 18.55
C VAL A 179 7.95 -0.77 18.77
N GLU A 180 6.89 -0.47 19.51
CA GLU A 180 6.57 0.91 19.88
C GLU A 180 7.69 1.53 20.73
N LEU A 181 8.24 0.77 21.68
CA LEU A 181 9.39 1.21 22.47
C LEU A 181 10.60 1.48 21.58
N TRP A 182 10.91 0.60 20.62
CA TRP A 182 12.03 0.81 19.70
C TRP A 182 11.89 2.05 18.83
N ILE A 183 10.66 2.42 18.44
CA ILE A 183 10.38 3.62 17.65
C ILE A 183 10.53 4.89 18.50
N ARG A 184 10.06 4.85 19.75
CA ARG A 184 10.09 6.01 20.66
C ARG A 184 11.46 6.24 21.30
N ASP A 185 12.20 5.16 21.55
CA ASP A 185 13.48 5.17 22.23
C ASP A 185 14.52 4.35 21.46
N TYR A 186 15.40 5.08 20.76
CA TYR A 186 16.52 4.50 20.03
C TYR A 186 17.53 3.80 20.95
N ASN A 187 17.72 4.26 22.20
CA ASN A 187 18.64 3.62 23.13
C ASN A 187 18.08 2.27 23.57
N ALA A 188 16.78 2.20 23.89
CA ALA A 188 16.12 0.94 24.16
C ALA A 188 16.30 -0.05 22.99
N PHE A 189 16.16 0.42 21.74
CA PHE A 189 16.43 -0.41 20.57
C PHE A 189 17.90 -0.86 20.48
N ARG A 190 18.87 0.04 20.66
CA ARG A 190 20.31 -0.27 20.62
C ARG A 190 20.71 -1.36 21.61
N LEU A 191 20.24 -1.24 22.86
CA LEU A 191 20.50 -2.22 23.91
C LEU A 191 19.98 -3.62 23.55
N THR A 192 18.93 -3.70 22.73
CA THR A 192 18.41 -5.00 22.26
C THR A 192 19.27 -5.63 21.15
N ILE A 193 20.09 -4.85 20.44
CA ILE A 193 21.00 -5.35 19.41
C ILE A 193 22.35 -5.74 20.01
N ASP A 194 22.90 -4.87 20.86
CA ASP A 194 24.18 -5.09 21.53
C ASP A 194 24.02 -4.89 23.05
N PRO A 195 23.81 -5.99 23.80
CA PRO A 195 23.66 -5.94 25.24
C PRO A 195 24.97 -5.51 25.95
N ALA A 196 26.13 -5.58 25.28
CA ALA A 196 27.41 -5.21 25.90
C ALA A 196 27.58 -3.70 26.05
N ASP A 197 26.81 -2.89 25.32
CA ASP A 197 26.77 -1.42 25.45
C ASP A 197 26.00 -0.95 26.70
N SER A 198 25.41 -1.85 27.51
CA SER A 198 24.61 -1.49 28.69
C SER A 198 25.44 -1.17 29.95
N GLU A 199 26.75 -1.43 29.93
CA GLU A 199 27.66 -1.25 31.08
C GLU A 199 28.53 0.03 31.01
N LEU A 200 28.20 0.98 30.13
CA LEU A 200 28.88 2.29 30.02
C LEU A 200 28.00 3.45 30.49
#